data_AF-A0A371EVC6-F1
#
_entry.id   AF-A0A371EVC6-F1
#
_cell.length_a   1.000
_cell.length_b   1.000
_cell.length_c   1.000
_cell.angle_alpha   90.00
_cell.angle_beta   90.00
_cell.angle_gamma   90.00
#
_symmetry.space_group_name_H-M   'P 1'
#
loop_
_entity.id
_entity.type
_entity.pdbx_description
1 polymer ?
#
loop_
_entity_poly.entity_id
_entity_poly.type
_entity_poly.pdbx_seq_one_letter_code
_entity_poly.pdbx_strand_id
1 'polypeptide(L)'
;MAPTLEEYERLMGLPLTESPLYFHQGQRPSWTTIAKLLRVPDTEIAKWKRNRNGIEGIPRVYVEERLLQFQEEQDWDAMIDVLGLLLYGV
;
A
#
# COMPACT_ATOMS: atom_id res chain seq x y z
N MET A 1 23.51 -1.51 12.08
CA MET A 1 23.67 -1.03 10.69
C MET A 1 22.44 -1.49 9.92
N ALA A 2 21.81 -0.61 9.16
CA ALA A 2 20.70 -1.00 8.29
C ALA A 2 21.28 -1.56 6.98
N PRO A 3 20.64 -2.58 6.37
CA PRO A 3 21.12 -3.16 5.12
C PRO A 3 21.09 -2.16 3.96
N THR A 4 21.99 -2.33 2.99
CA THR A 4 21.96 -1.53 1.74
C THR A 4 20.82 -1.99 0.83
N LEU A 5 20.42 -1.15 -0.12
CA LEU A 5 19.35 -1.47 -1.06
C LEU A 5 19.62 -2.79 -1.82
N GLU A 6 20.87 -3.03 -2.20
CA GLU A 6 21.32 -4.26 -2.88
C GLU A 6 21.22 -5.51 -1.99
N GLU A 7 21.38 -5.36 -0.67
CA GLU A 7 21.21 -6.45 0.29
C GLU A 7 19.73 -6.83 0.41
N TYR A 8 18.82 -5.85 0.37
CA TYR A 8 17.38 -6.10 0.33
C TYR A 8 16.94 -6.81 -0.96
N GLU A 9 17.46 -6.40 -2.13
CA GLU A 9 17.16 -7.05 -3.41
C GLU A 9 17.57 -8.52 -3.42
N ARG A 10 18.73 -8.85 -2.82
CA ARG A 10 19.20 -10.24 -2.69
C ARG A 10 18.37 -11.08 -1.73
N LEU A 11 17.89 -10.51 -0.63
CA LEU A 11 17.04 -11.23 0.33
C LEU A 11 15.65 -11.53 -0.26
N MET A 12 15.11 -10.62 -1.06
CA MET A 12 13.79 -10.74 -1.69
C MET A 12 13.81 -11.54 -3.01
N GLY A 13 14.99 -11.81 -3.57
CA GLY A 13 15.16 -12.60 -4.81
C GLY A 13 14.63 -11.92 -6.08
N LEU A 14 14.37 -10.61 -6.03
CA LEU A 14 13.81 -9.82 -7.14
C LEU A 14 14.49 -8.43 -7.21
N PRO A 15 14.81 -7.92 -8.41
CA PRO A 15 15.31 -6.56 -8.56
C PRO A 15 14.22 -5.56 -8.19
N LEU A 16 14.45 -4.73 -7.17
CA LEU A 16 13.50 -3.68 -6.76
C LEU A 16 13.35 -2.62 -7.86
N THR A 17 14.32 -2.54 -8.76
CA THR A 17 14.34 -1.68 -9.94
C THR A 17 13.45 -2.13 -11.11
N GLU A 18 13.08 -3.42 -11.19
CA GLU A 18 12.24 -3.97 -12.29
C GLU A 18 10.91 -4.58 -11.81
N SER A 19 10.62 -4.51 -10.51
CA SER A 19 9.33 -4.97 -9.99
C SER A 19 8.20 -4.03 -10.43
N PRO A 20 7.11 -4.54 -11.06
CA PRO A 20 5.94 -3.72 -11.35
C PRO A 20 5.12 -3.39 -10.08
N LEU A 21 5.53 -3.89 -8.90
CA LEU A 21 4.70 -3.89 -7.69
C LEU A 21 4.83 -2.67 -6.80
N TYR A 22 5.64 -1.69 -7.15
CA TYR A 22 5.69 -0.46 -6.38
C TYR A 22 5.64 0.71 -7.33
N PHE A 23 4.56 1.49 -7.21
CA PHE A 23 4.17 2.62 -8.06
C PHE A 23 5.34 3.58 -8.28
N HIS A 24 6.19 3.23 -9.23
CA HIS A 24 7.25 4.08 -9.72
C HIS A 24 6.56 5.19 -10.52
N GLN A 25 6.71 6.41 -10.00
CA GLN A 25 6.71 7.64 -10.77
C GLN A 25 5.34 8.07 -11.34
N GLY A 26 4.50 8.63 -10.47
CA GLY A 26 3.55 9.68 -10.86
C GLY A 26 2.16 9.25 -11.32
N GLN A 27 1.84 7.96 -11.34
CA GLN A 27 0.47 7.49 -11.57
C GLN A 27 -0.20 7.08 -10.27
N ARG A 28 -1.32 7.74 -9.95
CA ARG A 28 -2.16 7.35 -8.82
C ARG A 28 -2.81 5.98 -9.08
N PRO A 29 -2.75 5.04 -8.13
CA PRO A 29 -3.52 3.80 -8.21
C PRO A 29 -5.00 4.08 -8.43
N SER A 30 -5.68 3.23 -9.20
CA SER A 30 -7.14 3.32 -9.30
C SER A 30 -7.79 3.00 -7.94
N TRP A 31 -8.97 3.56 -7.67
CA TRP A 31 -9.71 3.28 -6.43
C TRP A 31 -10.03 1.80 -6.24
N THR A 32 -10.29 1.06 -7.33
CA THR A 32 -10.49 -0.39 -7.31
C THR A 32 -9.19 -1.14 -6.96
N THR A 33 -8.03 -0.64 -7.38
CA THR A 33 -6.74 -1.21 -6.96
C THR A 33 -6.52 -1.01 -5.46
N ILE A 34 -6.83 0.19 -4.95
CA ILE A 34 -6.71 0.51 -3.52
C ILE A 34 -7.67 -0.36 -2.68
N ALA A 35 -8.89 -0.59 -3.15
CA ALA A 35 -9.85 -1.49 -2.49
C ALA A 35 -9.32 -2.92 -2.38
N LYS A 36 -8.72 -3.43 -3.46
CA LYS A 36 -8.09 -4.77 -3.48
C LYS A 36 -6.93 -4.88 -2.51
N LEU A 37 -6.02 -3.91 -2.49
CA LEU A 37 -4.87 -3.88 -1.57
C LEU A 37 -5.34 -3.85 -0.11
N LEU A 38 -6.38 -3.07 0.19
CA LEU A 38 -6.95 -2.99 1.52
C LEU A 38 -7.88 -4.17 1.85
N ARG A 39 -8.12 -5.09 0.92
CA ARG A 39 -9.08 -6.21 1.01
C ARG A 39 -10.46 -5.80 1.51
N VAL A 40 -10.98 -4.73 0.95
CA VAL A 40 -12.32 -4.20 1.25
C VAL A 40 -13.11 -4.04 -0.04
N PRO A 41 -14.45 -4.05 0.02
CA PRO A 41 -15.26 -3.76 -1.15
C PRO A 41 -15.09 -2.30 -1.60
N ASP A 42 -15.21 -2.05 -2.91
CA ASP A 42 -15.14 -0.70 -3.51
C ASP A 42 -16.11 0.29 -2.84
N THR A 43 -17.25 -0.20 -2.33
CA THR A 43 -18.25 0.61 -1.62
C THR A 43 -17.76 1.12 -0.27
N GLU A 44 -16.81 0.45 0.37
CA GLU A 44 -16.19 0.89 1.61
C GLU A 44 -15.17 1.99 1.34
N ILE A 45 -14.35 1.84 0.30
CA ILE A 45 -13.41 2.88 -0.15
C ILE A 45 -14.14 4.17 -0.50
N ALA A 46 -15.32 4.08 -1.12
CA ALA A 46 -16.13 5.26 -1.44
C ALA A 46 -16.54 6.08 -0.21
N LYS A 47 -16.64 5.46 0.98
CA LYS A 47 -16.95 6.15 2.26
C LYS A 47 -15.75 6.90 2.82
N TRP A 48 -14.56 6.35 2.61
CA TRP A 48 -13.30 6.89 3.13
C TRP A 48 -12.61 7.86 2.19
N LYS A 49 -13.04 7.86 0.91
CA LYS A 49 -12.65 8.84 -0.10
C LYS A 49 -12.99 10.25 0.37
N ARG A 50 -12.02 10.95 0.95
CA ARG A 50 -12.16 12.35 1.32
C ARG A 50 -11.70 13.21 0.16
N ASN A 51 -12.57 14.09 -0.33
CA ASN A 51 -12.19 15.19 -1.19
C ASN A 51 -11.92 16.40 -0.30
N ARG A 52 -10.65 16.70 -0.05
CA ARG A 52 -10.26 17.99 0.55
C ARG A 52 -9.57 18.81 -0.53
N ASN A 53 -10.19 19.93 -0.89
CA ASN A 53 -9.63 20.89 -1.85
C ASN A 53 -9.29 20.28 -3.23
N GLY A 54 -10.05 19.29 -3.70
CA GLY A 54 -9.79 18.60 -4.97
C GLY A 54 -8.75 17.47 -4.88
N ILE A 55 -8.17 17.26 -3.69
CA ILE A 55 -7.27 16.13 -3.43
C ILE A 55 -8.13 15.01 -2.84
N GLU A 56 -8.28 13.95 -3.61
CA GLU A 56 -8.89 12.71 -3.15
C GLU A 56 -7.84 11.88 -2.39
N GLY A 57 -8.20 11.36 -1.23
CA GLY A 57 -7.30 10.52 -0.42
C GLY A 57 -8.02 9.73 0.65
N ILE A 58 -7.28 8.81 1.29
CA ILE A 58 -7.75 7.99 2.40
C ILE A 58 -7.09 8.48 3.70
N PRO A 59 -7.81 8.55 4.83
CA PRO A 59 -7.20 8.83 6.12
C PRO A 59 -6.09 7.83 6.46
N ARG A 60 -4.90 8.32 6.75
CA ARG A 60 -3.75 7.49 7.14
C ARG A 60 -4.08 6.54 8.31
N VAL A 61 -4.84 7.02 9.30
CA VAL A 61 -5.27 6.23 10.47
C VAL A 61 -6.01 4.96 10.05
N TYR A 62 -6.87 5.02 9.04
CA TYR A 62 -7.60 3.83 8.54
C TYR A 62 -6.66 2.81 7.88
N VAL A 63 -5.65 3.29 7.15
CA VAL A 63 -4.65 2.41 6.53
C VAL A 63 -3.78 1.74 7.61
N GLU A 64 -3.41 2.46 8.66
CA GLU A 64 -2.67 1.91 9.80
C GLU A 64 -3.50 0.88 10.60
N GLU A 65 -4.80 1.11 10.79
CA GLU A 65 -5.71 0.14 11.41
C GLU A 65 -5.80 -1.17 10.61
N ARG A 66 -5.89 -1.09 9.27
CA ARG A 66 -5.88 -2.27 8.39
C ARG A 66 -4.56 -3.01 8.44
N LEU A 67 -3.43 -2.29 8.55
CA LEU A 67 -2.11 -2.90 8.71
C LEU A 67 -2.03 -3.74 9.99
N LEU A 68 -2.51 -3.20 11.12
CA LEU A 68 -2.54 -3.91 12.41
C LEU A 68 -3.45 -5.14 12.34
N GLN A 69 -4.59 -5.03 11.66
CA GLN A 69 -5.49 -6.16 11.45
C GLN A 69 -4.79 -7.30 10.68
N PHE A 70 -4.12 -7.00 9.57
CA PHE A 70 -3.41 -8.05 8.82
C PHE A 70 -2.22 -8.64 9.58
N GLN A 71 -1.58 -7.87 10.45
CA GLN A 71 -0.58 -8.39 11.37
C GLN A 71 -1.17 -9.40 12.36
N GLU A 72 -2.34 -9.12 12.94
CA GLU A 72 -3.04 -10.04 13.84
C GLU A 72 -3.52 -11.31 13.11
N GLU A 73 -4.00 -11.16 11.87
CA GLU A 73 -4.44 -12.26 11.00
C GLU A 73 -3.26 -13.06 10.40
N GLN A 74 -2.01 -12.60 10.60
CA GLN A 74 -0.78 -13.15 9.99
C GLN A 74 -0.84 -13.21 8.46
N ASP A 75 -1.59 -12.30 7.84
CA ASP A 75 -1.68 -12.18 6.40
C ASP A 75 -0.54 -11.27 5.90
N TRP A 76 0.64 -11.87 5.79
CA TRP A 76 1.87 -11.16 5.41
C TRP A 76 1.80 -10.55 4.02
N ASP A 77 1.09 -11.19 3.08
CA ASP A 77 0.89 -10.66 1.74
C ASP A 77 0.08 -9.37 1.78
N ALA A 78 -1.07 -9.36 2.49
CA ALA A 78 -1.88 -8.16 2.67
C ALA A 78 -1.14 -7.07 3.47
N MET A 79 -0.31 -7.46 4.44
CA MET A 79 0.49 -6.53 5.23
C MET A 79 1.52 -5.80 4.35
N ILE A 80 2.22 -6.51 3.46
CA ILE A 80 3.20 -5.92 2.52
C ILE A 80 2.50 -4.97 1.55
N ASP A 81 1.32 -5.35 1.03
CA ASP A 81 0.50 -4.51 0.16
C ASP A 81 0.11 -3.18 0.83
N VAL A 82 -0.32 -3.22 2.11
CA VAL A 82 -0.69 -2.02 2.88
C VAL A 82 0.53 -1.16 3.26
N LEU A 83 1.67 -1.79 3.57
CA LEU A 83 2.93 -1.06 3.79
C LEU A 83 3.38 -0.31 2.53
N GLY A 84 3.22 -0.94 1.35
CA GLY A 84 3.41 -0.26 0.08
C GLY A 84 2.56 1.00 -0.07
N LEU A 85 1.27 0.90 0.26
CA LEU A 85 0.36 2.03 0.20
C LEU A 85 0.78 3.17 1.15
N LEU A 86 1.29 2.87 2.34
CA LEU A 86 1.77 3.86 3.31
C LEU A 86 3.06 4.57 2.87
N LEU A 87 3.99 3.84 2.25
CA LEU A 87 5.29 4.37 1.84
C LEU A 87 5.21 5.18 0.55
N TYR A 88 4.39 4.73 -0.41
CA TYR A 88 4.29 5.34 -1.74
C TYR A 88 3.07 6.25 -1.91
N GLY A 89 2.08 6.14 -1.01
CA GLY A 89 0.92 7.04 -0.93
C GLY A 89 -0.21 6.74 -1.92
N VAL A 90 -1.27 7.57 -1.81
CA VAL A 90 -2.48 7.61 -2.65
C VAL A 90 -2.63 9.01 -3.26
#